data_AF-A0A2V6Z4X8-F1
#
_entry.id   AF-A0A2V6Z4X8-F1
#
_cell.length_a   1.000
_cell.length_b   1.000
_cell.length_c   1.000
_cell.angle_alpha   90.00
_cell.angle_beta   90.00
_cell.angle_gamma   90.00
#
_symmetry.space_group_name_H-M   'P 1'
#
loop_
_entity.id
_entity.type
_entity.pdbx_description
1 polymer ?
#
loop_
_entity_poly.entity_id
_entity_poly.type
_entity_poly.pdbx_seq_one_letter_code
_entity_poly.pdbx_strand_id
1 'polypeptide(L)'
;MSQPLEGTFSAEHSARLLRQYRYVVERTMRALGGWIALTPELSAKLLMGRHVWDLAQHCDAFGQRLPELRSHAQVSEAANPAVATFMDSLEDAEGPDQTVERLVGVYVVLKPHLLATYRDHLAHANPVYEPPTRRILARCIDDEERHIAAGDTILKYLAAGPRVIDRVSARRRHLDGLLAAAGGVTGAGLPMREALDVAVGQAELVGQAELSDDGREFIRLERATGAWPIPADLEKAQRSFADALVAGDDTALARLLVPGLELETTAWALLRGTSYSHHVTVAFARLGHQRLVKTRLDGPSSSATVLARWVSSPEGWRIAALDVAGRDGVRPA
;
A
#
# COMPACT_ATOMS: atom_id res chain seq x y z
N MET A 1 -26.42 38.87 -15.98
CA MET A 1 -26.19 38.58 -14.55
C MET A 1 -26.64 37.15 -14.32
N SER A 2 -25.71 36.23 -14.07
CA SER A 2 -26.05 34.84 -13.70
C SER A 2 -26.92 34.87 -12.44
N GLN A 3 -28.00 34.07 -12.40
CA GLN A 3 -28.86 34.10 -11.22
C GLN A 3 -28.10 33.55 -10.00
N PRO A 4 -28.22 34.15 -8.81
CA PRO A 4 -27.53 33.67 -7.60
C PRO A 4 -27.86 32.21 -7.20
N LEU A 5 -28.92 31.65 -7.79
CA LEU A 5 -29.44 30.30 -7.54
C LEU A 5 -29.11 29.31 -8.66
N GLU A 6 -28.54 29.75 -9.78
CA GLU A 6 -28.09 28.84 -10.84
C GLU A 6 -26.86 28.07 -10.33
N GLY A 7 -27.06 26.80 -9.98
CA GLY A 7 -25.97 25.85 -9.84
C GLY A 7 -25.51 25.37 -11.22
N THR A 8 -24.21 25.14 -11.38
CA THR A 8 -23.63 24.63 -12.64
C THR A 8 -24.04 23.17 -12.89
N PHE A 9 -24.32 22.41 -11.83
CA PHE A 9 -24.63 20.98 -11.91
C PHE A 9 -26.10 20.68 -11.58
N SER A 10 -26.72 19.85 -12.42
CA SER A 10 -27.98 19.19 -12.09
C SER A 10 -27.74 18.05 -11.10
N ALA A 11 -28.78 17.65 -10.36
CA ALA A 11 -28.69 16.49 -9.45
C ALA A 11 -28.24 15.21 -10.18
N GLU A 12 -28.70 15.01 -11.41
CA GLU A 12 -28.29 13.90 -12.27
C GLU A 12 -26.81 13.99 -12.67
N HIS A 13 -26.32 15.19 -13.00
CA HIS A 13 -24.91 15.42 -13.30
C HIS A 13 -24.04 15.11 -12.08
N SER A 14 -24.40 15.64 -10.91
CA SER A 14 -23.68 15.36 -9.66
C SER A 14 -23.71 13.87 -9.36
N ALA A 15 -24.86 13.19 -9.48
CA ALA A 15 -24.97 11.75 -9.27
C ALA A 15 -24.03 10.95 -10.20
N ARG A 16 -23.95 11.32 -11.49
CA ARG A 16 -23.02 10.70 -12.45
C ARG A 16 -21.56 10.88 -12.02
N LEU A 17 -21.14 12.09 -11.65
CA LEU A 17 -19.79 12.33 -11.16
C LEU A 17 -19.47 11.51 -9.92
N LEU A 18 -20.40 11.44 -8.95
CA LEU A 18 -20.20 10.65 -7.73
C LEU A 18 -20.04 9.14 -8.02
N ARG A 19 -20.77 8.57 -8.99
CA ARG A 19 -20.57 7.16 -9.40
C ARG A 19 -19.20 6.94 -10.04
N GLN A 20 -18.72 7.91 -10.81
CA GLN A 20 -17.39 7.88 -11.45
C GLN A 20 -16.26 7.99 -10.43
N TYR A 21 -16.38 8.90 -9.47
CA TYR A 21 -15.42 9.01 -8.36
C TYR A 21 -15.40 7.73 -7.53
N ARG A 22 -16.59 7.22 -7.15
CA ARG A 22 -16.69 5.98 -6.39
C ARG A 22 -16.06 4.80 -7.12
N TYR A 23 -16.24 4.69 -8.44
CA TYR A 23 -15.59 3.64 -9.23
C TYR A 23 -14.07 3.63 -9.07
N VAL A 24 -13.44 4.79 -9.25
CA VAL A 24 -11.97 4.92 -9.18
C VAL A 24 -11.47 4.75 -7.75
N VAL A 25 -12.14 5.34 -6.76
CA VAL A 25 -11.78 5.22 -5.34
C VAL A 25 -11.95 3.78 -4.85
N GLU A 26 -13.03 3.10 -5.19
CA GLU A 26 -13.30 1.72 -4.78
C GLU A 26 -12.26 0.75 -5.34
N ARG A 27 -11.92 0.91 -6.63
CA ARG A 27 -10.86 0.13 -7.26
C ARG A 27 -9.50 0.38 -6.62
N THR A 28 -9.16 1.64 -6.37
CA THR A 28 -7.91 2.03 -5.69
C THR A 28 -7.83 1.47 -4.26
N MET A 29 -8.94 1.51 -3.51
CA MET A 29 -9.04 0.92 -2.17
C MET A 29 -8.74 -0.58 -2.20
N ARG A 30 -9.35 -1.32 -3.14
CA ARG A 30 -9.11 -2.76 -3.30
C ARG A 30 -7.67 -3.05 -3.71
N ALA A 31 -7.12 -2.28 -4.64
CA ALA A 31 -5.74 -2.42 -5.10
C ALA A 31 -4.73 -2.23 -3.94
N LEU A 32 -4.83 -1.12 -3.21
CA LEU A 32 -3.99 -0.86 -2.03
C LEU A 32 -4.13 -1.97 -0.99
N GLY A 33 -5.37 -2.41 -0.70
CA GLY A 33 -5.64 -3.50 0.24
C GLY A 33 -4.93 -4.80 -0.14
N GLY A 34 -4.98 -5.19 -1.42
CA GLY A 34 -4.30 -6.38 -1.93
C GLY A 34 -2.77 -6.24 -1.95
N TRP A 35 -2.26 -5.07 -2.34
CA TRP A 35 -0.83 -4.83 -2.46
C TRP A 35 -0.07 -4.78 -1.13
N ILE A 36 -0.73 -4.53 0.00
CA ILE A 36 -0.09 -4.57 1.33
C ILE A 36 0.64 -5.90 1.55
N ALA A 37 0.07 -7.02 1.10
CA ALA A 37 0.68 -8.34 1.23
C ALA A 37 1.85 -8.58 0.26
N LEU A 38 1.84 -7.91 -0.89
CA LEU A 38 2.83 -8.08 -1.98
C LEU A 38 4.01 -7.11 -1.90
N THR A 39 3.86 -6.06 -1.11
CA THR A 39 4.91 -5.05 -0.90
C THR A 39 5.94 -5.62 0.07
N PRO A 40 7.25 -5.47 -0.14
CA PRO A 40 8.25 -5.82 0.88
C PRO A 40 8.53 -4.68 1.86
N GLU A 41 8.58 -3.43 1.38
CA GLU A 41 8.96 -2.25 2.17
C GLU A 41 7.92 -1.90 3.24
N LEU A 42 8.36 -1.81 4.50
CA LEU A 42 7.48 -1.52 5.63
C LEU A 42 6.84 -0.13 5.50
N SER A 43 7.62 0.84 5.07
CA SER A 43 7.18 2.22 4.93
C SER A 43 6.03 2.35 3.92
N ALA A 44 6.15 1.69 2.78
CA ALA A 44 5.11 1.62 1.76
C ALA A 44 3.87 0.83 2.24
N LYS A 45 4.06 -0.28 2.97
CA LYS A 45 2.93 -1.03 3.56
C LYS A 45 2.09 -0.18 4.50
N LEU A 46 2.73 0.54 5.42
CA LEU A 46 2.06 1.35 6.43
C LEU A 46 1.30 2.51 5.77
N LEU A 47 1.91 3.14 4.77
CA LEU A 47 1.27 4.16 3.92
C LEU A 47 -0.01 3.61 3.27
N MET A 48 0.08 2.50 2.56
CA MET A 48 -1.08 1.90 1.88
C MET A 48 -2.17 1.48 2.88
N GLY A 49 -1.79 0.83 3.97
CA GLY A 49 -2.72 0.39 5.01
C GLY A 49 -3.53 1.53 5.62
N ARG A 50 -2.90 2.70 5.84
CA ARG A 50 -3.60 3.88 6.33
C ARG A 50 -4.60 4.42 5.31
N HIS A 51 -4.20 4.52 4.06
CA HIS A 51 -5.05 5.14 3.03
C HIS A 51 -6.20 4.24 2.57
N VAL A 52 -6.13 2.93 2.80
CA VAL A 52 -7.27 2.02 2.58
C VAL A 52 -8.49 2.46 3.41
N TRP A 53 -8.28 2.89 4.66
CA TRP A 53 -9.37 3.38 5.50
C TRP A 53 -9.99 4.66 4.94
N ASP A 54 -9.17 5.65 4.61
CA ASP A 54 -9.64 6.94 4.08
C ASP A 54 -10.41 6.74 2.76
N LEU A 55 -9.91 5.88 1.86
CA LEU A 55 -10.61 5.52 0.63
C LEU A 55 -11.93 4.77 0.87
N ALA A 56 -12.00 3.93 1.91
CA ALA A 56 -13.26 3.31 2.32
C ALA A 56 -14.28 4.37 2.77
N GLN A 57 -13.84 5.37 3.55
CA GLN A 57 -14.69 6.49 3.96
C GLN A 57 -15.17 7.30 2.75
N HIS A 58 -14.32 7.52 1.75
CA HIS A 58 -14.71 8.18 0.50
C HIS A 58 -15.76 7.38 -0.28
N CYS A 59 -15.55 6.06 -0.42
CA CYS A 59 -16.51 5.17 -1.08
C CYS A 59 -17.89 5.22 -0.44
N ASP A 60 -17.92 5.15 0.90
CA ASP A 60 -19.15 5.21 1.67
C ASP A 60 -19.82 6.58 1.54
N ALA A 61 -19.07 7.66 1.67
CA ALA A 61 -19.60 9.02 1.55
C ALA A 61 -20.21 9.28 0.17
N PHE A 62 -19.52 8.89 -0.92
CA PHE A 62 -20.09 9.01 -2.26
C PHE A 62 -21.31 8.12 -2.44
N GLY A 63 -21.23 6.86 -2.01
CA GLY A 63 -22.31 5.89 -2.15
C GLY A 63 -23.58 6.24 -1.39
N GLN A 64 -23.44 6.83 -0.19
CA GLN A 64 -24.55 7.30 0.65
C GLN A 64 -25.19 8.59 0.11
N ARG A 65 -24.43 9.41 -0.64
CA ARG A 65 -24.97 10.64 -1.25
C ARG A 65 -25.85 10.36 -2.48
N LEU A 66 -25.69 9.23 -3.15
CA LEU A 66 -26.42 8.91 -4.39
C LEU A 66 -27.96 8.90 -4.25
N PRO A 67 -28.57 8.28 -3.21
CA PRO A 67 -30.04 8.31 -3.03
C PRO A 67 -30.60 9.71 -2.83
N GLU A 68 -29.85 10.59 -2.16
CA GLU A 68 -30.24 11.99 -1.98
C GLU A 68 -30.24 12.77 -3.32
N LEU A 69 -29.53 12.26 -4.33
CA LEU A 69 -29.50 12.75 -5.71
C LEU A 69 -30.42 11.95 -6.65
N ARG A 70 -31.34 11.14 -6.11
CA ARG A 70 -32.29 10.29 -6.86
C ARG A 70 -31.61 9.20 -7.72
N SER A 71 -30.44 8.73 -7.29
CA SER A 71 -29.72 7.59 -7.88
C SER A 71 -29.72 6.40 -6.93
N HIS A 72 -29.49 5.18 -7.43
CA HIS A 72 -29.31 4.01 -6.56
C HIS A 72 -28.09 4.17 -5.64
N ALA A 73 -28.22 3.71 -4.40
CA ALA A 73 -27.16 3.75 -3.39
C ALA A 73 -25.96 2.90 -3.82
N GLN A 74 -24.76 3.30 -3.42
CA GLN A 74 -23.55 2.47 -3.50
C GLN A 74 -23.20 1.98 -4.92
N VAL A 75 -23.56 2.74 -5.95
CA VAL A 75 -23.22 2.39 -7.35
C VAL A 75 -21.87 3.00 -7.74
N SER A 76 -21.01 2.15 -8.31
CA SER A 76 -19.77 2.54 -9.00
C SER A 76 -19.95 2.35 -10.50
N GLU A 77 -19.56 3.35 -11.29
CA GLU A 77 -19.65 3.32 -12.75
C GLU A 77 -18.44 4.03 -13.37
N ALA A 78 -17.69 3.36 -14.24
CA ALA A 78 -16.61 4.01 -14.99
C ALA A 78 -17.19 5.07 -15.94
N ALA A 79 -16.48 6.19 -16.15
CA ALA A 79 -16.97 7.22 -17.08
C ALA A 79 -17.05 6.73 -18.54
N ASN A 80 -16.11 5.87 -18.94
CA ASN A 80 -16.03 5.24 -20.24
C ASN A 80 -15.11 3.99 -20.17
N PRO A 81 -15.04 3.14 -21.22
CA PRO A 81 -14.16 1.97 -21.22
C PRO A 81 -12.67 2.30 -21.04
N ALA A 82 -12.20 3.46 -21.50
CA ALA A 82 -10.80 3.85 -21.35
C ALA A 82 -10.42 4.16 -19.89
N VAL A 83 -11.37 4.64 -19.05
CA VAL A 83 -11.17 4.73 -17.59
C VAL A 83 -10.96 3.33 -16.98
N ALA A 84 -11.70 2.31 -17.44
CA ALA A 84 -11.49 0.95 -16.98
C ALA A 84 -10.09 0.44 -17.39
N THR A 85 -9.67 0.68 -18.63
CA THR A 85 -8.30 0.34 -19.10
C THR A 85 -7.20 1.04 -18.30
N PHE A 86 -7.39 2.32 -17.97
CA PHE A 86 -6.47 3.04 -17.08
C PHE A 86 -6.38 2.38 -15.71
N MET A 87 -7.51 2.02 -15.09
CA MET A 87 -7.52 1.36 -13.79
C MET A 87 -6.93 -0.05 -13.84
N ASP A 88 -7.18 -0.81 -14.91
CA ASP A 88 -6.57 -2.13 -15.11
C ASP A 88 -5.04 -2.01 -15.19
N SER A 89 -4.53 -1.02 -15.93
CA SER A 89 -3.09 -0.75 -15.99
C SER A 89 -2.55 -0.23 -14.66
N LEU A 90 -3.28 0.59 -13.92
CA LEU A 90 -2.86 1.04 -12.59
C LEU A 90 -2.66 -0.17 -11.65
N GLU A 91 -3.53 -1.17 -11.75
CA GLU A 91 -3.59 -2.36 -10.90
C GLU A 91 -2.58 -3.46 -11.25
N ASP A 92 -2.03 -3.48 -12.47
CA ASP A 92 -1.19 -4.56 -13.03
C ASP A 92 0.17 -4.79 -12.35
N ALA A 93 0.56 -3.93 -11.41
CA ALA A 93 1.83 -4.01 -10.69
C ALA A 93 1.77 -5.02 -9.52
N GLU A 94 1.76 -6.31 -9.82
CA GLU A 94 1.61 -7.40 -8.83
C GLU A 94 2.94 -8.04 -8.37
N GLY A 95 4.05 -7.79 -9.05
CA GLY A 95 5.36 -8.34 -8.71
C GLY A 95 5.94 -7.80 -7.39
N PRO A 96 6.70 -8.60 -6.61
CA PRO A 96 7.25 -8.17 -5.33
C PRO A 96 8.27 -7.01 -5.46
N ASP A 97 8.87 -6.83 -6.63
CA ASP A 97 9.83 -5.77 -6.95
C ASP A 97 9.17 -4.52 -7.57
N GLN A 98 7.84 -4.48 -7.65
CA GLN A 98 7.07 -3.43 -8.33
C GLN A 98 6.44 -2.38 -7.39
N THR A 99 6.97 -2.21 -6.17
CA THR A 99 6.49 -1.19 -5.22
C THR A 99 6.52 0.21 -5.82
N VAL A 100 7.57 0.54 -6.57
CA VAL A 100 7.72 1.84 -7.21
C VAL A 100 6.60 2.10 -8.23
N GLU A 101 6.23 1.12 -9.04
CA GLU A 101 5.17 1.25 -10.04
C GLU A 101 3.79 1.46 -9.40
N ARG A 102 3.52 0.76 -8.29
CA ARG A 102 2.31 0.97 -7.47
C ARG A 102 2.25 2.40 -6.95
N LEU A 103 3.34 2.86 -6.34
CA LEU A 103 3.41 4.19 -5.75
C LEU A 103 3.28 5.28 -6.81
N VAL A 104 3.92 5.13 -7.97
CA VAL A 104 3.78 6.07 -9.08
C VAL A 104 2.34 6.13 -9.59
N GLY A 105 1.71 4.97 -9.81
CA GLY A 105 0.34 4.94 -10.32
C GLY A 105 -0.66 5.64 -9.41
N VAL A 106 -0.59 5.36 -8.10
CA VAL A 106 -1.52 5.94 -7.14
C VAL A 106 -1.15 7.38 -6.79
N TYR A 107 0.08 7.63 -6.33
CA TYR A 107 0.44 8.89 -5.66
C TYR A 107 0.97 9.98 -6.60
N VAL A 108 1.47 9.60 -7.79
CA VAL A 108 2.01 10.57 -8.76
C VAL A 108 1.04 10.85 -9.89
N VAL A 109 0.21 9.88 -10.28
CA VAL A 109 -0.72 10.01 -11.41
C VAL A 109 -2.16 10.17 -10.94
N LEU A 110 -2.73 9.15 -10.29
CA LEU A 110 -4.16 9.13 -10.00
C LEU A 110 -4.58 10.19 -8.97
N LYS A 111 -3.93 10.23 -7.81
CA LYS A 111 -4.34 11.10 -6.69
C LYS A 111 -4.22 12.59 -7.01
N PRO A 112 -3.14 13.09 -7.65
CA PRO A 112 -3.09 14.49 -8.10
C PRO A 112 -4.20 14.84 -9.08
N HIS A 113 -4.57 13.92 -9.98
CA HIS A 113 -5.71 14.10 -10.88
C HIS A 113 -7.04 14.17 -10.13
N LEU A 114 -7.26 13.29 -9.14
CA LEU A 114 -8.45 13.34 -8.28
C LEU A 114 -8.53 14.66 -7.51
N LEU A 115 -7.43 15.10 -6.90
CA LEU A 115 -7.36 16.36 -6.16
C LEU A 115 -7.77 17.56 -7.03
N ALA A 116 -7.20 17.67 -8.23
CA ALA A 116 -7.57 18.73 -9.17
C ALA A 116 -9.03 18.63 -9.62
N THR A 117 -9.53 17.42 -9.89
CA THR A 117 -10.93 17.18 -10.27
C THR A 117 -11.91 17.55 -9.14
N TYR A 118 -11.60 17.20 -7.90
CA TYR A 118 -12.44 17.51 -6.74
C TYR A 118 -12.48 19.01 -6.45
N ARG A 119 -11.36 19.71 -6.59
CA ARG A 119 -11.30 21.17 -6.43
C ARG A 119 -12.11 21.89 -7.49
N ASP A 120 -12.03 21.45 -8.74
CA ASP A 120 -12.84 22.00 -9.82
C ASP A 120 -14.35 21.78 -9.55
N HIS A 121 -14.73 20.57 -9.16
CA HIS A 121 -16.12 20.28 -8.78
C HIS A 121 -16.57 21.15 -7.59
N LEU A 122 -15.74 21.28 -6.54
CA LEU A 122 -16.06 22.10 -5.37
C LEU A 122 -16.24 23.59 -5.72
N ALA A 123 -15.45 24.10 -6.67
CA ALA A 123 -15.56 25.48 -7.15
C ALA A 123 -16.87 25.75 -7.90
N HIS A 124 -17.38 24.75 -8.64
CA HIS A 124 -18.60 24.87 -9.45
C HIS A 124 -19.88 24.37 -8.75
N ALA A 125 -19.76 23.64 -7.64
CA ALA A 125 -20.88 23.11 -6.86
C ALA A 125 -21.63 24.24 -6.12
N ASN A 126 -22.96 24.23 -6.19
CA ASN A 126 -23.77 25.31 -5.65
C ASN A 126 -23.74 25.33 -4.09
N PRO A 127 -23.36 26.46 -3.45
CA PRO A 127 -23.25 26.52 -1.99
C PRO A 127 -24.60 26.45 -1.25
N VAL A 128 -25.72 26.74 -1.92
CA VAL A 128 -27.06 26.74 -1.33
C VAL A 128 -27.70 25.35 -1.38
N TYR A 129 -27.63 24.65 -2.52
CA TYR A 129 -28.36 23.39 -2.72
C TYR A 129 -27.48 22.13 -2.69
N GLU A 130 -26.15 22.27 -2.81
CA GLU A 130 -25.20 21.16 -2.68
C GLU A 130 -24.30 21.15 -1.42
N PRO A 131 -24.70 21.70 -0.23
CA PRO A 131 -23.86 21.62 0.97
C PRO A 131 -23.35 20.21 1.31
N PRO A 132 -24.13 19.12 1.18
CA PRO A 132 -23.63 17.77 1.47
C PRO A 132 -22.47 17.36 0.53
N THR A 133 -22.64 17.57 -0.78
CA THR A 133 -21.60 17.26 -1.77
C THR A 133 -20.34 18.08 -1.51
N ARG A 134 -20.48 19.38 -1.21
CA ARG A 134 -19.35 20.27 -0.91
C ARG A 134 -18.55 19.81 0.33
N ARG A 135 -19.23 19.34 1.39
CA ARG A 135 -18.57 18.81 2.59
C ARG A 135 -17.84 17.49 2.33
N ILE A 136 -18.42 16.62 1.50
CA ILE A 136 -17.76 15.37 1.10
C ILE A 136 -16.48 15.69 0.30
N LEU A 137 -16.58 16.58 -0.71
CA LEU A 137 -15.45 16.98 -1.53
C LEU A 137 -14.34 17.64 -0.71
N ALA A 138 -14.68 18.52 0.24
CA ALA A 138 -13.68 19.15 1.11
C ALA A 138 -12.86 18.12 1.89
N ARG A 139 -13.52 17.11 2.49
CA ARG A 139 -12.82 16.01 3.19
C ARG A 139 -11.96 15.19 2.23
N CYS A 140 -12.48 14.86 1.04
CA CYS A 140 -11.70 14.14 0.05
C CYS A 140 -10.46 14.92 -0.41
N ILE A 141 -10.58 16.24 -0.56
CA ILE A 141 -9.46 17.13 -0.91
C ILE A 141 -8.40 17.11 0.18
N ASP A 142 -8.79 17.30 1.44
CA ASP A 142 -7.86 17.26 2.59
C ASP A 142 -7.11 15.92 2.64
N ASP A 143 -7.83 14.81 2.42
CA ASP A 143 -7.24 13.47 2.42
C ASP A 143 -6.29 13.26 1.22
N GLU A 144 -6.66 13.70 0.01
CA GLU A 144 -5.80 13.56 -1.16
C GLU A 144 -4.51 14.40 -1.07
N GLU A 145 -4.58 15.61 -0.50
CA GLU A 145 -3.38 16.42 -0.23
C GLU A 145 -2.40 15.68 0.68
N ARG A 146 -2.89 15.15 1.80
CA ARG A 146 -2.06 14.37 2.73
C ARG A 146 -1.50 13.11 2.07
N HIS A 147 -2.34 12.38 1.33
CA HIS A 147 -1.93 11.16 0.65
C HIS A 147 -0.81 11.39 -0.37
N ILE A 148 -0.90 12.46 -1.16
CA ILE A 148 0.10 12.83 -2.17
C ILE A 148 1.43 13.16 -1.47
N ALA A 149 1.40 13.99 -0.43
CA ALA A 149 2.61 14.39 0.30
C ALA A 149 3.33 13.19 0.95
N ALA A 150 2.56 12.30 1.59
CA ALA A 150 3.10 11.09 2.20
C ALA A 150 3.65 10.12 1.15
N GLY A 151 2.92 9.90 0.04
CA GLY A 151 3.35 9.05 -1.06
C GLY A 151 4.62 9.54 -1.75
N ASP A 152 4.73 10.84 -2.01
CA ASP A 152 5.93 11.46 -2.57
C ASP A 152 7.14 11.29 -1.63
N THR A 153 6.95 11.48 -0.32
CA THR A 153 8.00 11.26 0.68
C THR A 153 8.53 9.83 0.66
N ILE A 154 7.64 8.83 0.62
CA ILE A 154 8.04 7.41 0.54
C ILE A 154 8.70 7.11 -0.82
N LEU A 155 8.14 7.60 -1.93
CA LEU A 155 8.68 7.37 -3.26
C LEU A 155 10.10 7.94 -3.39
N LYS A 156 10.36 9.16 -2.92
CA LYS A 156 11.70 9.78 -2.89
C LYS A 156 12.69 8.95 -2.08
N TYR A 157 12.25 8.32 -0.99
CA TYR A 157 13.09 7.45 -0.17
C TYR A 157 13.41 6.12 -0.88
N LEU A 158 12.45 5.52 -1.60
CA LEU A 158 12.66 4.26 -2.33
C LEU A 158 13.35 4.45 -3.69
N ALA A 159 13.24 5.63 -4.31
CA ALA A 159 13.78 5.94 -5.62
C ALA A 159 15.29 6.29 -5.62
N ALA A 160 16.09 5.57 -4.84
CA ALA A 160 17.53 5.76 -4.79
C ALA A 160 18.23 5.05 -5.97
N GLY A 161 18.54 5.81 -7.03
CA GLY A 161 19.47 5.40 -8.09
C GLY A 161 18.91 5.47 -9.52
N PRO A 162 19.78 5.53 -10.55
CA PRO A 162 19.38 5.83 -11.94
C PRO A 162 18.34 4.86 -12.52
N ARG A 163 18.47 3.56 -12.25
CA ARG A 163 17.54 2.53 -12.77
C ARG A 163 16.11 2.70 -12.23
N VAL A 164 15.96 3.16 -10.99
CA VAL A 164 14.63 3.38 -10.40
C VAL A 164 13.99 4.64 -10.96
N ILE A 165 14.78 5.68 -11.22
CA ILE A 165 14.31 6.93 -11.86
C ILE A 165 13.74 6.66 -13.26
N ASP A 166 14.41 5.80 -14.04
CA ASP A 166 13.92 5.40 -15.36
C ASP A 166 12.57 4.66 -15.28
N ARG A 167 12.43 3.74 -14.31
CA ARG A 167 11.16 3.02 -14.05
C ARG A 167 10.04 3.97 -13.65
N VAL A 168 10.30 4.91 -12.74
CA VAL A 168 9.34 5.96 -12.34
C VAL A 168 8.87 6.74 -13.56
N SER A 169 9.82 7.21 -14.39
CA SER A 169 9.53 8.02 -15.56
C SER A 169 8.76 7.24 -16.65
N ALA A 170 9.12 5.97 -16.87
CA ALA A 170 8.43 5.11 -17.81
C ALA A 170 6.99 4.82 -17.36
N ARG A 171 6.81 4.44 -16.09
CA ARG A 171 5.49 4.13 -15.53
C ARG A 171 4.58 5.36 -15.53
N ARG A 172 5.09 6.52 -15.11
CA ARG A 172 4.34 7.78 -15.14
C ARG A 172 3.88 8.12 -16.55
N ARG A 173 4.78 8.13 -17.53
CA ARG A 173 4.43 8.43 -18.93
C ARG A 173 3.36 7.50 -19.49
N HIS A 174 3.46 6.21 -19.18
CA HIS A 174 2.48 5.23 -19.62
C HIS A 174 1.08 5.53 -19.06
N LEU A 175 0.99 5.70 -17.74
CA LEU A 175 -0.29 5.97 -17.07
C LEU A 175 -0.86 7.35 -17.39
N ASP A 176 -0.02 8.38 -17.53
CA ASP A 176 -0.45 9.72 -17.99
C ASP A 176 -1.07 9.63 -19.39
N GLY A 177 -0.50 8.82 -20.28
CA GLY A 177 -1.05 8.59 -21.62
C GLY A 177 -2.43 7.91 -21.60
N LEU A 178 -2.60 6.90 -20.75
CA LEU A 178 -3.89 6.22 -20.58
C LEU A 178 -4.94 7.14 -19.95
N LEU A 179 -4.56 7.91 -18.93
CA LEU A 179 -5.45 8.87 -18.28
C LEU A 179 -5.89 9.98 -19.23
N ALA A 180 -4.98 10.46 -20.07
CA ALA A 180 -5.28 11.42 -21.14
C ALA A 180 -6.25 10.83 -22.18
N ALA A 181 -6.00 9.60 -22.64
CA ALA A 181 -6.88 8.90 -23.57
C ALA A 181 -8.29 8.65 -22.99
N ALA A 182 -8.39 8.47 -21.67
CA ALA A 182 -9.64 8.33 -20.96
C ALA A 182 -10.42 9.65 -20.81
N GLY A 183 -9.79 10.80 -21.06
CA GLY A 183 -10.37 12.11 -20.74
C GLY A 183 -10.42 12.36 -19.24
N GLY A 184 -9.42 11.88 -18.49
CA GLY A 184 -9.45 11.89 -17.03
C GLY A 184 -10.44 10.89 -16.43
N VAL A 185 -10.52 10.84 -15.09
CA VAL A 185 -11.39 9.91 -14.37
C VAL A 185 -12.90 10.10 -14.63
N THR A 186 -13.30 11.29 -15.09
CA THR A 186 -14.70 11.65 -15.41
C THR A 186 -15.01 11.56 -16.91
N GLY A 187 -14.01 11.33 -17.76
CA GLY A 187 -14.16 11.38 -19.21
C GLY A 187 -14.42 12.77 -19.80
N ALA A 188 -14.34 13.83 -18.99
CA ALA A 188 -14.66 15.20 -19.39
C ALA A 188 -13.43 16.04 -19.80
N GLY A 189 -12.23 15.44 -19.78
CA GLY A 189 -10.96 16.11 -20.05
C GLY A 189 -10.04 16.11 -18.82
N LEU A 190 -8.77 16.47 -19.04
CA LEU A 190 -7.82 16.66 -17.95
C LEU A 190 -7.98 18.06 -17.35
N PRO A 191 -7.82 18.22 -16.01
CA PRO A 191 -7.64 19.52 -15.39
C PRO A 191 -6.49 20.28 -16.07
N MET A 192 -6.55 21.62 -16.04
CA MET A 192 -5.45 22.43 -16.56
C MET A 192 -4.13 22.07 -15.87
N ARG A 193 -3.02 22.06 -16.63
CA ARG A 193 -1.69 21.70 -16.12
C ARG A 193 -1.31 22.49 -14.87
N GLU A 194 -1.60 23.80 -14.88
CA GLU A 194 -1.40 24.69 -13.73
C GLU A 194 -2.17 24.25 -12.49
N ALA A 195 -3.40 23.73 -12.64
CA ALA A 195 -4.19 23.23 -11.53
C ALA A 195 -3.59 21.95 -10.93
N LEU A 196 -2.99 21.08 -11.77
CA LEU A 196 -2.26 19.90 -11.31
C LEU A 196 -0.97 20.29 -10.56
N ASP A 197 -0.22 21.25 -11.09
CA ASP A 197 1.03 21.71 -10.47
C ASP A 197 0.76 22.44 -9.14
N VAL A 198 -0.31 23.25 -9.06
CA VAL A 198 -0.78 23.88 -7.81
C VAL A 198 -1.25 22.84 -6.80
N ALA A 199 -1.94 21.78 -7.25
CA ALA A 199 -2.37 20.69 -6.39
C ALA A 199 -1.20 19.96 -5.74
N VAL A 200 -0.16 19.64 -6.51
CA VAL A 200 1.06 19.01 -5.99
C VAL A 200 1.80 19.97 -5.05
N GLY A 201 2.02 21.22 -5.45
CA GLY A 201 2.75 22.19 -4.64
C GLY A 201 2.06 22.54 -3.32
N GLN A 202 0.72 22.55 -3.28
CA GLN A 202 -0.02 22.75 -2.03
C GLN A 202 0.02 21.52 -1.13
N ALA A 203 -0.11 20.31 -1.68
CA ALA A 203 0.03 19.08 -0.92
C ALA A 203 1.40 19.02 -0.20
N GLU A 204 2.48 19.43 -0.88
CA GLU A 204 3.83 19.51 -0.29
C GLU A 204 3.91 20.49 0.91
N LEU A 205 3.03 21.49 0.98
CA LEU A 205 2.97 22.49 2.07
C LEU A 205 2.13 22.02 3.28
N VAL A 206 1.28 21.00 3.15
CA VAL A 206 0.42 20.47 4.25
C VAL A 206 1.21 19.64 5.27
N GLY A 207 2.55 19.68 5.23
CA GLY A 207 3.41 19.00 6.19
C GLY A 207 3.22 19.52 7.62
N GLN A 208 2.24 18.96 8.36
CA GLN A 208 2.11 18.84 9.82
C GLN A 208 0.66 18.53 10.27
N ALA A 209 -0.08 17.63 9.62
CA ALA A 209 -1.36 17.16 10.17
C ALA A 209 -1.14 16.14 11.31
N GLU A 210 -1.83 16.31 12.45
CA GLU A 210 -1.71 15.46 13.65
C GLU A 210 -2.12 13.98 13.43
N LEU A 211 -2.73 13.63 12.28
CA LEU A 211 -3.39 12.34 12.03
C LEU A 211 -2.45 11.18 11.62
N SER A 212 -1.13 11.33 11.75
CA SER A 212 -0.14 10.22 11.74
C SER A 212 -0.02 9.45 10.41
N ASP A 213 -0.09 10.14 9.27
CA ASP A 213 0.28 9.64 7.94
C ASP A 213 1.59 10.24 7.41
N ASP A 214 2.39 10.86 8.28
CA ASP A 214 3.73 11.36 7.93
C ASP A 214 4.64 10.21 7.45
N GLY A 215 4.92 10.20 6.15
CA GLY A 215 5.83 9.23 5.53
C GLY A 215 7.20 9.16 6.21
N ARG A 216 7.67 10.24 6.85
CA ARG A 216 8.95 10.25 7.59
C ARG A 216 8.92 9.35 8.81
N GLU A 217 7.79 9.25 9.51
CA GLU A 217 7.62 8.30 10.62
C GLU A 217 7.72 6.87 10.12
N PHE A 218 7.05 6.55 9.01
CA PHE A 218 7.09 5.20 8.43
C PHE A 218 8.49 4.83 7.95
N ILE A 219 9.23 5.76 7.34
CA ILE A 219 10.64 5.58 6.99
C ILE A 219 11.50 5.38 8.24
N ARG A 220 11.26 6.16 9.31
CA ARG A 220 11.98 5.99 10.58
C ARG A 220 11.76 4.59 11.16
N LEU A 221 10.52 4.12 11.16
CA LEU A 221 10.18 2.76 11.61
C LEU A 221 10.87 1.71 10.74
N GLU A 222 10.85 1.85 9.42
CA GLU A 222 11.55 0.92 8.52
C GLU A 222 13.06 0.90 8.75
N ARG A 223 13.70 2.06 8.92
CA ARG A 223 15.12 2.14 9.25
C ARG A 223 15.41 1.54 10.62
N ALA A 224 14.54 1.77 11.60
CA ALA A 224 14.63 1.16 12.93
C ALA A 224 14.48 -0.36 12.85
N THR A 225 13.69 -0.91 11.92
CA THR A 225 13.59 -2.36 11.70
C THR A 225 14.86 -3.03 11.16
N GLY A 226 15.91 -2.26 10.83
CA GLY A 226 17.27 -2.82 10.72
C GLY A 226 17.78 -3.44 12.03
N ALA A 227 17.22 -3.04 13.17
CA ALA A 227 17.39 -3.66 14.47
C ALA A 227 16.01 -3.96 15.08
N TRP A 228 15.54 -5.19 14.93
CA TRP A 228 14.31 -5.63 15.57
C TRP A 228 14.45 -5.55 17.10
N PRO A 229 13.42 -5.14 17.86
CA PRO A 229 13.46 -5.07 19.32
C PRO A 229 13.36 -6.46 19.96
N ILE A 230 14.21 -7.37 19.52
CA ILE A 230 14.32 -8.76 19.99
C ILE A 230 15.12 -8.71 21.30
N PRO A 231 14.62 -9.29 22.40
CA PRO A 231 15.40 -9.46 23.61
C PRO A 231 16.75 -10.15 23.32
N ALA A 232 17.84 -9.68 23.91
CA ALA A 232 19.20 -10.11 23.56
C ALA A 232 19.42 -11.64 23.70
N ASP A 233 18.74 -12.26 24.67
CA ASP A 233 18.73 -13.71 24.89
C ASP A 233 17.97 -14.46 23.78
N LEU A 234 16.82 -13.95 23.34
CA LEU A 234 16.10 -14.48 22.18
C LEU A 234 16.87 -14.27 20.89
N GLU A 235 17.50 -13.11 20.71
CA GLU A 235 18.29 -12.79 19.52
C GLU A 235 19.46 -13.77 19.36
N LYS A 236 20.11 -14.14 20.47
CA LYS A 236 21.13 -15.19 20.48
C LYS A 236 20.56 -16.55 20.08
N ALA A 237 19.42 -16.97 20.65
CA ALA A 237 18.77 -18.23 20.30
C ALA A 237 18.33 -18.28 18.83
N GLN A 238 17.81 -17.16 18.32
CA GLN A 238 17.40 -16.97 16.95
C GLN A 238 18.58 -17.03 15.97
N ARG A 239 19.72 -16.41 16.30
CA ARG A 239 20.95 -16.55 15.49
C ARG A 239 21.40 -18.01 15.41
N SER A 240 21.50 -18.70 16.55
CA SER A 240 21.84 -20.13 16.57
C SER A 240 20.88 -20.99 15.75
N PHE A 241 19.58 -20.69 15.80
CA PHE A 241 18.55 -21.35 14.99
C PHE A 241 18.79 -21.14 13.49
N ALA A 242 18.99 -19.90 13.07
CA ALA A 242 19.16 -19.55 11.67
C ALA A 242 20.50 -20.07 11.10
N ASP A 243 21.57 -20.06 11.89
CA ASP A 243 22.85 -20.68 11.55
C ASP A 243 22.70 -22.20 11.35
N ALA A 244 21.92 -22.86 12.21
CA ALA A 244 21.64 -24.29 12.08
C ALA A 244 20.81 -24.62 10.83
N LEU A 245 19.86 -23.75 10.43
CA LEU A 245 19.13 -23.90 9.17
C LEU A 245 20.05 -23.80 7.95
N VAL A 246 20.98 -22.85 7.96
CA VAL A 246 21.96 -22.67 6.86
C VAL A 246 22.96 -23.84 6.82
N ALA A 247 23.42 -24.30 7.98
CA ALA A 247 24.34 -25.43 8.09
C ALA A 247 23.70 -26.79 7.79
N GLY A 248 22.36 -26.88 7.83
CA GLY A 248 21.64 -28.15 7.76
C GLY A 248 21.88 -29.06 8.96
N ASP A 249 22.04 -28.47 10.16
CA ASP A 249 22.32 -29.19 11.39
C ASP A 249 21.03 -29.62 12.10
N ASP A 250 20.54 -30.82 11.76
CA ASP A 250 19.36 -31.44 12.36
C ASP A 250 19.45 -31.51 13.91
N THR A 251 20.65 -31.74 14.46
CA THR A 251 20.84 -31.89 15.91
C THR A 251 20.76 -30.56 16.64
N ALA A 252 21.31 -29.49 16.06
CA ALA A 252 21.16 -28.14 16.60
C ALA A 252 19.71 -27.66 16.53
N LEU A 253 19.02 -27.93 15.42
CA LEU A 253 17.61 -27.56 15.25
C LEU A 253 16.72 -28.28 16.27
N ALA A 254 16.88 -29.60 16.43
CA ALA A 254 16.08 -30.39 17.37
C ALA A 254 16.21 -29.90 18.83
N ARG A 255 17.41 -29.45 19.24
CA ARG A 255 17.66 -28.92 20.60
C ARG A 255 16.93 -27.60 20.89
N LEU A 256 16.51 -26.88 19.86
CA LEU A 256 15.80 -25.61 20.00
C LEU A 256 14.29 -25.79 20.07
N LEU A 257 13.75 -26.97 19.75
CA LEU A 257 12.31 -27.24 19.80
C LEU A 257 11.82 -27.43 21.24
N VAL A 258 10.54 -27.18 21.46
CA VAL A 258 9.88 -27.57 22.72
C VAL A 258 9.85 -29.11 22.85
N PRO A 259 9.86 -29.66 24.08
CA PRO A 259 9.71 -31.09 24.28
C PRO A 259 8.44 -31.63 23.60
N GLY A 260 8.58 -32.73 22.87
CA GLY A 260 7.47 -33.39 22.16
C GLY A 260 7.19 -32.85 20.75
N LEU A 261 7.86 -31.79 20.30
CA LEU A 261 7.81 -31.36 18.90
C LEU A 261 8.93 -32.04 18.10
N GLU A 262 8.57 -32.89 17.16
CA GLU A 262 9.53 -33.61 16.31
C GLU A 262 9.95 -32.76 15.11
N LEU A 263 11.26 -32.70 14.83
CA LEU A 263 11.81 -31.87 13.77
C LEU A 263 11.21 -32.18 12.38
N GLU A 264 10.97 -33.46 12.09
CA GLU A 264 10.36 -33.93 10.81
C GLU A 264 8.91 -33.47 10.62
N THR A 265 8.22 -33.08 11.70
CA THR A 265 6.85 -32.54 11.62
C THR A 265 6.82 -31.02 11.40
N THR A 266 7.99 -30.38 11.35
CA THR A 266 8.12 -28.93 11.15
C THR A 266 8.42 -28.58 9.69
N ALA A 267 8.43 -27.28 9.37
CA ALA A 267 8.90 -26.78 8.09
C ALA A 267 10.31 -27.24 7.70
N TRP A 268 11.14 -27.72 8.64
CA TRP A 268 12.46 -28.25 8.33
C TRP A 268 12.42 -29.38 7.30
N ALA A 269 11.44 -30.29 7.39
CA ALA A 269 11.30 -31.41 6.45
C ALA A 269 11.15 -30.94 4.99
N LEU A 270 10.58 -29.76 4.78
CA LEU A 270 10.45 -29.17 3.45
C LEU A 270 11.75 -28.49 3.01
N LEU A 271 12.51 -27.91 3.95
CA LEU A 271 13.69 -27.06 3.69
C LEU A 271 14.97 -27.88 3.51
N ARG A 272 15.07 -29.02 4.20
CA ARG A 272 16.23 -29.92 4.15
C ARG A 272 16.53 -30.34 2.71
N GLY A 273 17.83 -30.41 2.38
CA GLY A 273 18.30 -30.72 1.03
C GLY A 273 18.40 -29.53 0.07
N THR A 274 17.89 -28.36 0.45
CA THR A 274 18.18 -27.10 -0.26
C THR A 274 19.40 -26.43 0.37
N SER A 275 20.34 -25.96 -0.45
CA SER A 275 21.51 -25.23 0.05
C SER A 275 21.16 -23.74 0.22
N TYR A 276 21.18 -23.27 1.47
CA TYR A 276 21.15 -21.86 1.81
C TYR A 276 22.54 -21.42 2.26
N SER A 277 22.86 -20.14 2.09
CA SER A 277 24.19 -19.58 2.35
C SER A 277 24.15 -18.36 3.28
N HIS A 278 22.99 -17.72 3.38
CA HIS A 278 22.80 -16.51 4.16
C HIS A 278 21.42 -16.53 4.82
N HIS A 279 21.31 -15.86 5.97
CA HIS A 279 20.03 -15.60 6.62
C HIS A 279 19.93 -14.16 7.09
N VAL A 280 18.70 -13.66 7.13
CA VAL A 280 18.39 -12.36 7.73
C VAL A 280 17.05 -12.41 8.45
N THR A 281 16.99 -11.81 9.63
CA THR A 281 15.72 -11.60 10.32
C THR A 281 14.95 -10.50 9.62
N VAL A 282 13.77 -10.84 9.09
CA VAL A 282 12.94 -9.93 8.28
C VAL A 282 11.67 -9.48 9.00
N ALA A 283 11.33 -10.07 10.14
CA ALA A 283 10.27 -9.57 11.01
C ALA A 283 10.40 -10.07 12.44
N PHE A 284 9.94 -9.26 13.39
CA PHE A 284 9.71 -9.65 14.78
C PHE A 284 8.35 -9.14 15.26
N ALA A 285 7.59 -10.00 15.94
CA ALA A 285 6.34 -9.63 16.57
C ALA A 285 6.17 -10.30 17.94
N ARG A 286 5.48 -9.61 18.85
CA ARG A 286 5.04 -10.15 20.14
C ARG A 286 3.55 -10.47 20.07
N LEU A 287 3.19 -11.74 20.25
CA LEU A 287 1.79 -12.20 20.29
C LEU A 287 1.54 -12.90 21.61
N GLY A 288 0.96 -12.17 22.58
CA GLY A 288 0.80 -12.67 23.95
C GLY A 288 2.14 -13.08 24.59
N HIS A 289 2.24 -14.35 24.99
CA HIS A 289 3.46 -14.95 25.55
C HIS A 289 4.45 -15.45 24.48
N GLN A 290 4.05 -15.48 23.21
CA GLN A 290 4.89 -15.93 22.11
C GLN A 290 5.69 -14.78 21.50
N ARG A 291 6.81 -15.13 20.87
CA ARG A 291 7.62 -14.25 20.04
C ARG A 291 7.71 -14.85 18.65
N LEU A 292 7.23 -14.13 17.66
CA LEU A 292 7.22 -14.55 16.26
C LEU A 292 8.43 -13.93 15.59
N VAL A 293 9.29 -14.76 15.01
CA VAL A 293 10.46 -14.29 14.26
C VAL A 293 10.41 -14.85 12.85
N LYS A 294 10.39 -13.96 11.84
CA LYS A 294 10.54 -14.37 10.44
C LYS A 294 11.99 -14.28 10.02
N THR A 295 12.48 -15.36 9.44
CA THR A 295 13.85 -15.48 8.93
C THR A 295 13.78 -15.75 7.44
N ARG A 296 14.44 -14.91 6.64
CA ARG A 296 14.67 -15.18 5.23
C ARG A 296 15.99 -15.95 5.10
N LEU A 297 15.96 -17.03 4.33
CA LEU A 297 17.10 -17.84 3.95
C LEU A 297 17.33 -17.63 2.45
N ASP A 298 18.57 -17.31 2.07
CA ASP A 298 18.96 -17.10 0.68
C ASP A 298 20.02 -18.12 0.26
N GLY A 299 19.79 -18.77 -0.87
CA GLY A 299 20.69 -19.73 -1.50
C GLY A 299 20.88 -19.43 -2.99
N PRO A 300 21.83 -20.10 -3.65
CA PRO A 300 22.19 -19.82 -5.05
C PRO A 300 21.06 -20.13 -6.05
N SER A 301 20.10 -20.98 -5.70
CA SER A 301 19.01 -21.44 -6.59
C SER A 301 17.61 -21.16 -6.06
N SER A 302 17.47 -20.74 -4.80
CA SER A 302 16.18 -20.48 -4.18
C SER A 302 16.31 -19.61 -2.93
N SER A 303 15.19 -19.02 -2.52
CA SER A 303 15.05 -18.39 -1.21
C SER A 303 13.80 -18.91 -0.51
N ALA A 304 13.84 -18.92 0.82
CA ALA A 304 12.71 -19.34 1.64
C ALA A 304 12.55 -18.39 2.83
N THR A 305 11.31 -18.11 3.21
CA THR A 305 11.02 -17.40 4.46
C THR A 305 10.36 -18.37 5.45
N VAL A 306 10.93 -18.48 6.64
CA VAL A 306 10.39 -19.30 7.73
C VAL A 306 9.88 -18.42 8.87
N LEU A 307 8.82 -18.88 9.53
CA LEU A 307 8.26 -18.25 10.72
C LEU A 307 8.46 -19.18 11.92
N ALA A 308 9.32 -18.80 12.85
CA ALA A 308 9.48 -19.47 14.13
C ALA A 308 8.61 -18.82 15.20
N ARG A 309 7.82 -19.64 15.92
CA ARG A 309 7.06 -19.23 17.11
C ARG A 309 7.83 -19.65 18.36
N TRP A 310 8.46 -18.68 19.00
CA TRP A 310 9.26 -18.87 20.21
C TRP A 310 8.43 -18.70 21.48
N VAL A 311 8.70 -19.55 22.47
CA VAL A 311 8.18 -19.48 23.84
C VAL A 311 9.35 -19.44 24.82
N SER A 312 9.18 -18.68 25.91
CA SER A 312 10.17 -18.65 26.99
C SER A 312 9.97 -19.84 27.92
N SER A 313 11.06 -20.52 28.28
CA SER A 313 11.08 -21.57 29.31
C SER A 313 12.15 -21.25 30.36
N PRO A 314 12.16 -21.93 31.53
CA PRO A 314 13.24 -21.79 32.51
C PRO A 314 14.64 -22.11 31.95
N GLU A 315 14.71 -22.94 30.91
CA GLU A 315 15.96 -23.33 30.22
C GLU A 315 16.33 -22.40 29.05
N GLY A 316 15.55 -21.33 28.83
CA GLY A 316 15.72 -20.40 27.72
C GLY A 316 14.61 -20.50 26.68
N TRP A 317 14.86 -19.90 25.52
CA TRP A 317 13.89 -19.83 24.44
C TRP A 317 13.78 -21.15 23.68
N ARG A 318 12.55 -21.60 23.40
CA ARG A 318 12.25 -22.80 22.62
C ARG A 318 11.27 -22.49 21.50
N ILE A 319 11.36 -23.22 20.40
CA ILE A 319 10.49 -23.11 19.24
C ILE A 319 9.29 -24.05 19.45
N ALA A 320 8.11 -23.46 19.62
CA ALA A 320 6.84 -24.17 19.76
C ALA A 320 6.20 -24.54 18.42
N ALA A 321 6.59 -23.86 17.34
CA ALA A 321 6.21 -24.20 15.99
C ALA A 321 7.11 -23.50 14.96
N LEU A 322 7.25 -24.12 13.80
CA LEU A 322 8.07 -23.63 12.71
C LEU A 322 7.37 -23.90 11.37
N ASP A 323 7.00 -22.82 10.69
CA ASP A 323 6.17 -22.82 9.49
C ASP A 323 6.92 -22.20 8.29
N VAL A 324 6.65 -22.64 7.05
CA VAL A 324 7.14 -21.96 5.83
C VAL A 324 6.17 -20.83 5.48
N ALA A 325 6.63 -19.59 5.45
CA ALA A 325 5.83 -18.41 5.12
C ALA A 325 5.90 -18.02 3.63
N GLY A 326 6.90 -18.49 2.88
CA GLY A 326 7.04 -18.26 1.44
C GLY A 326 8.27 -18.95 0.85
N ARG A 327 8.23 -19.23 -0.47
CA ARG A 327 9.34 -19.76 -1.26
C ARG A 327 9.36 -19.11 -2.63
N ASP A 328 10.50 -18.56 -3.01
CA ASP A 328 10.72 -18.03 -4.33
C ASP A 328 11.84 -18.84 -5.01
N GLY A 329 11.55 -19.41 -6.18
CA GLY A 329 12.60 -19.90 -7.08
C GLY A 329 13.34 -18.74 -7.71
N VAL A 330 14.63 -18.90 -8.00
CA VAL A 330 15.32 -17.94 -8.89
C VAL A 330 14.61 -17.99 -10.23
N ARG A 331 13.92 -16.89 -10.61
CA ARG A 331 13.40 -16.77 -11.97
C ARG A 331 14.61 -16.83 -12.91
N PRO A 332 14.59 -17.67 -13.97
CA PRO A 332 15.61 -17.59 -15.00
C PRO A 332 15.65 -16.15 -15.52
N ALA A 333 16.87 -15.63 -15.66
CA ALA A 333 17.15 -14.28 -16.15
C ALA A 333 16.52 -14.01 -17.51
#